data_AF-A0A2P5LJ88-F1
#
_entry.id   AF-A0A2P5LJ88-F1
#
_cell.length_a   1.000
_cell.length_b   1.000
_cell.length_c   1.000
_cell.angle_alpha   90.00
_cell.angle_beta   90.00
_cell.angle_gamma   90.00
#
_symmetry.space_group_name_H-M   'P 1'
#
loop_
_entity.id
_entity.type
_entity.pdbx_description
1 polymer ?
#
loop_
_entity_poly.entity_id
_entity_poly.type
_entity_poly.pdbx_seq_one_letter_code
_entity_poly.pdbx_strand_id
1 'polypeptide(L)'
;MISDIQQDAATRMAKSIEALKNEFSKIRTGRAHPSLLDQIVVSYYGTETALTQVANVAVEDARTLSITPWERNMVQAIEKAILKSDLGLNPSTNGVVIRIPLPPLTEDRRKALVKVVKNEAENGRVAIRNIRRDANTEIKEELKEKLISEDEARAGEEKIQKLTDQYIKEVEKLLEMKEADLLSI
;
A
#
# COMPACT_ATOMS: atom_id res chain seq x y z
N MET A 1 28.93 10.98 -10.79
CA MET A 1 28.41 10.45 -12.07
C MET A 1 27.80 9.07 -11.86
N ILE A 2 28.57 7.97 -11.78
CA ILE A 2 27.98 6.63 -11.52
C ILE A 2 27.25 6.52 -10.16
N SER A 3 27.75 7.21 -9.13
CA SER A 3 27.07 7.29 -7.83
C SER A 3 25.71 7.97 -7.92
N ASP A 4 25.55 8.93 -8.84
CA ASP A 4 24.32 9.70 -8.99
C ASP A 4 23.26 8.87 -9.72
N ILE A 5 23.66 8.13 -10.77
CA ILE A 5 22.80 7.14 -11.45
C ILE A 5 22.33 6.07 -10.46
N GLN A 6 23.23 5.59 -9.60
CA GLN A 6 22.86 4.60 -8.57
C GLN A 6 21.87 5.16 -7.56
N GLN A 7 22.06 6.41 -7.13
CA GLN A 7 21.17 7.05 -6.17
C GLN A 7 19.81 7.37 -6.79
N ASP A 8 19.75 7.78 -8.05
CA ASP A 8 18.49 7.98 -8.78
C ASP A 8 17.75 6.65 -8.96
N ALA A 9 18.45 5.61 -9.44
CA ALA A 9 17.87 4.27 -9.57
C ALA A 9 17.31 3.75 -8.24
N ALA A 10 18.06 3.88 -7.14
CA ALA A 10 17.59 3.49 -5.81
C ALA A 10 16.36 4.29 -5.36
N THR A 11 16.34 5.60 -5.62
CA THR A 11 15.19 6.46 -5.28
C THR A 11 13.94 6.09 -6.06
N ARG A 12 14.08 5.83 -7.37
CA ARG A 12 12.98 5.40 -8.25
C ARG A 12 12.47 3.99 -7.88
N MET A 13 13.37 3.08 -7.52
CA MET A 13 13.01 1.74 -7.05
C MET A 13 12.27 1.80 -5.70
N ALA A 14 12.75 2.62 -4.75
CA ALA A 14 12.08 2.83 -3.47
C ALA A 14 10.66 3.39 -3.64
N LYS A 15 10.48 4.37 -4.54
CA LYS A 15 9.13 4.89 -4.88
C LYS A 15 8.22 3.81 -5.47
N SER A 16 8.76 2.90 -6.29
CA SER A 16 7.99 1.77 -6.82
C SER A 16 7.50 0.83 -5.72
N ILE A 17 8.34 0.58 -4.71
CA ILE A 17 7.96 -0.20 -3.52
C ILE A 17 6.89 0.52 -2.69
N GLU A 18 7.02 1.83 -2.50
CA GLU A 18 6.03 2.63 -1.76
C GLU A 18 4.67 2.62 -2.46
N ALA A 19 4.66 2.78 -3.79
CA ALA A 19 3.45 2.63 -4.59
C ALA A 19 2.83 1.23 -4.43
N LEU A 20 3.64 0.17 -4.48
CA LEU A 20 3.17 -1.20 -4.26
C LEU A 20 2.55 -1.38 -2.87
N LYS A 21 3.19 -0.84 -1.82
CA LYS A 21 2.66 -0.87 -0.44
C LYS A 21 1.30 -0.15 -0.35
N ASN A 22 1.15 0.97 -1.05
CA ASN A 22 -0.11 1.72 -1.12
C ASN A 22 -1.20 0.97 -1.90
N GLU A 23 -0.87 0.27 -2.97
CA GLU A 23 -1.85 -0.58 -3.66
C GLU A 23 -2.25 -1.79 -2.81
N PHE A 24 -1.28 -2.42 -2.14
CA PHE A 24 -1.57 -3.52 -1.21
C PHE A 24 -2.41 -3.09 -0.01
N SER A 25 -2.29 -1.86 0.48
CA SER A 25 -3.13 -1.37 1.58
C SER A 25 -4.60 -1.21 1.18
N LYS A 26 -4.87 -0.85 -0.08
CA LYS A 26 -6.24 -0.76 -0.65
C LYS A 26 -6.91 -2.13 -0.79
N ILE A 27 -6.13 -3.20 -0.96
CA ILE A 27 -6.66 -4.56 -1.11
C ILE A 27 -7.08 -5.12 0.25
N ARG A 28 -8.40 -5.30 0.42
CA ARG A 28 -9.05 -5.78 1.64
C ARG A 28 -8.67 -7.26 1.91
N THR A 29 -8.00 -7.53 3.03
CA THR A 29 -7.62 -8.90 3.45
C THR A 29 -8.70 -9.61 4.28
N GLY A 30 -9.83 -8.96 4.53
CA GLY A 30 -10.88 -9.48 5.42
C GLY A 30 -10.56 -9.32 6.90
N ARG A 31 -9.34 -8.85 7.25
CA ARG A 31 -8.97 -8.40 8.59
C ARG A 31 -9.33 -6.92 8.76
N ALA A 32 -9.79 -6.58 9.96
CA ALA A 32 -10.05 -5.21 10.38
C ALA A 32 -8.75 -4.40 10.39
N HIS A 33 -8.64 -3.42 9.50
CA HIS A 33 -7.55 -2.44 9.51
C HIS A 33 -8.13 -1.02 9.57
N PRO A 34 -7.61 -0.13 10.45
CA PRO A 34 -8.10 1.25 10.57
C PRO A 34 -8.10 2.02 9.23
N SER A 35 -7.10 1.76 8.38
CA SER A 35 -6.99 2.42 7.07
C SER A 35 -8.14 2.19 6.10
N LEU A 36 -9.03 1.23 6.38
CA LEU A 36 -10.27 1.07 5.61
C LEU A 36 -11.18 2.29 5.72
N LEU A 37 -11.05 3.06 6.81
CA LEU A 37 -11.91 4.19 7.11
C LEU A 37 -11.23 5.55 6.82
N ASP A 38 -9.99 5.56 6.32
CA ASP A 38 -9.24 6.78 6.01
C ASP A 38 -9.89 7.61 4.90
N GLN A 39 -10.65 6.96 4.01
CA GLN A 39 -11.37 7.62 2.92
C GLN A 39 -12.72 8.22 3.36
N ILE A 40 -13.17 7.97 4.60
CA ILE A 40 -14.45 8.46 5.08
C ILE A 40 -14.31 9.88 5.60
N VAL A 41 -15.16 10.75 5.05
CA VAL A 41 -15.29 12.14 5.44
C VAL A 41 -16.62 12.31 6.18
N VAL A 42 -16.57 13.04 7.30
CA VAL A 42 -17.72 13.31 8.17
C VAL A 42 -17.95 14.82 8.21
N SER A 43 -19.20 15.26 8.22
CA SER A 43 -19.53 16.67 8.40
C SER A 43 -19.40 17.06 9.88
N TYR A 44 -18.35 17.81 10.21
CA TYR A 44 -18.13 18.42 11.51
C TYR A 44 -18.54 19.88 11.44
N TYR A 45 -19.67 20.23 12.07
CA TYR A 45 -20.23 21.60 12.09
C TYR A 45 -20.29 22.29 10.72
N GLY A 46 -20.64 21.56 9.66
CA GLY A 46 -20.76 22.10 8.29
C GLY A 46 -19.47 22.07 7.47
N THR A 47 -18.34 21.65 8.05
CA THR A 47 -17.09 21.38 7.32
C THR A 47 -16.86 19.90 7.13
N GLU A 48 -16.31 19.52 5.98
CA GLU A 48 -15.93 18.14 5.70
C GLU A 48 -14.59 17.82 6.36
N THR A 49 -14.56 16.85 7.26
CA THR A 49 -13.39 16.48 8.06
C THR A 49 -13.16 14.97 8.00
N ALA A 50 -11.91 14.54 7.93
CA ALA A 50 -11.58 13.11 7.91
C ALA A 50 -12.01 12.42 9.22
N LEU A 51 -12.52 11.20 9.12
CA LEU A 51 -12.98 10.43 10.28
C LEU A 51 -11.91 10.30 11.38
N THR A 52 -10.65 10.11 10.98
CA THR A 52 -9.49 9.96 11.88
C THR A 52 -9.22 11.18 12.76
N GLN A 53 -9.71 12.36 12.38
CA GLN A 53 -9.58 13.59 13.17
C GLN A 53 -10.71 13.77 14.17
N VAL A 54 -11.90 13.22 13.89
CA VAL A 54 -13.10 13.36 14.73
C VAL A 54 -13.36 12.15 15.64
N ALA A 55 -12.66 11.04 15.42
CA ALA A 55 -12.78 9.83 16.21
C ALA A 55 -11.49 9.01 16.27
N ASN A 56 -11.32 8.27 17.36
CA ASN A 56 -10.31 7.24 17.49
C ASN A 56 -10.81 5.93 16.85
N VAL A 57 -10.01 5.35 15.96
CA VAL A 57 -10.31 4.07 15.28
C VAL A 57 -9.36 3.00 15.79
N ALA A 58 -9.90 1.96 16.42
CA ALA A 58 -9.12 0.85 16.96
C ALA A 58 -9.68 -0.50 16.50
N VAL A 59 -8.81 -1.47 16.32
CA VAL A 59 -9.19 -2.86 16.02
C VAL A 59 -9.61 -3.52 17.33
N GLU A 60 -10.90 -3.88 17.48
CA GLU A 60 -11.42 -4.56 18.67
C GLU A 60 -11.21 -6.08 18.54
N ASP A 61 -11.50 -6.62 17.37
CA ASP A 61 -11.26 -8.02 17.00
C ASP A 61 -10.81 -8.09 15.54
N ALA A 62 -10.28 -9.23 15.09
CA ALA A 62 -9.80 -9.45 13.73
C ALA A 62 -10.83 -9.09 12.64
N ARG A 63 -12.12 -9.04 12.98
CA ARG A 63 -13.24 -8.72 12.07
C ARG A 63 -14.11 -7.56 12.56
N THR A 64 -13.72 -6.84 13.61
CA THR A 64 -14.52 -5.73 14.15
C THR A 64 -13.64 -4.51 14.41
N LEU A 65 -14.00 -3.40 13.78
CA LEU A 65 -13.43 -2.09 14.07
C LEU A 65 -14.30 -1.39 15.12
N SER A 66 -13.66 -0.81 16.12
CA SER A 66 -14.27 0.09 17.09
C SER A 66 -13.91 1.52 16.75
N ILE A 67 -14.92 2.40 16.72
CA ILE A 67 -14.76 3.83 16.53
C ILE A 67 -15.31 4.51 17.77
N THR A 68 -14.47 5.31 18.41
CA THR A 68 -14.85 6.12 19.56
C THR A 68 -14.69 7.60 19.19
N PRO A 69 -15.80 8.34 18.97
CA PRO A 69 -15.74 9.77 18.70
C PRO A 69 -15.31 10.55 19.94
N TRP A 70 -14.65 11.68 19.71
CA TRP A 70 -14.26 12.59 20.78
C TRP A 70 -15.47 13.28 21.43
N GLU A 71 -16.53 13.53 20.63
CA GLU A 71 -17.78 14.13 21.08
C GLU A 71 -18.97 13.18 20.84
N ARG A 72 -19.90 13.11 21.80
CA ARG A 72 -21.06 12.19 21.74
C ARG A 72 -22.10 12.57 20.68
N ASN A 73 -22.24 13.85 20.37
CA ASN A 73 -23.11 14.37 19.30
C ASN A 73 -22.68 13.87 17.91
N MET A 74 -21.41 13.54 17.70
CA MET A 74 -20.86 13.11 16.43
C MET A 74 -21.18 11.65 16.07
N VAL A 75 -21.70 10.86 17.01
CA VAL A 75 -22.03 9.45 16.79
C VAL A 75 -22.96 9.27 15.59
N GLN A 76 -24.05 10.05 15.52
CA GLN A 76 -25.02 9.96 14.41
C GLN A 76 -24.45 10.44 13.07
N ALA A 77 -23.56 11.45 13.09
CA ALA A 77 -22.94 11.97 11.88
C ALA A 77 -21.95 10.94 11.29
N ILE A 78 -21.17 10.28 12.15
CA ILE A 78 -20.25 9.21 11.78
C ILE A 78 -21.01 7.99 11.25
N GLU A 79 -22.07 7.56 11.94
CA GLU A 79 -22.90 6.43 11.52
C GLU A 79 -23.47 6.63 10.11
N LYS A 80 -24.02 7.82 9.84
CA LYS A 80 -24.53 8.19 8.51
C LYS A 80 -23.42 8.26 7.45
N ALA A 81 -22.23 8.76 7.80
CA ALA A 81 -21.11 8.82 6.88
C ALA A 81 -20.63 7.42 6.47
N ILE A 82 -20.58 6.48 7.42
CA ILE A 82 -20.20 5.08 7.17
C ILE A 82 -21.27 4.39 6.32
N LEU A 83 -22.55 4.56 6.63
CA LEU A 83 -23.65 3.97 5.84
C LEU A 83 -23.73 4.52 4.41
N LYS A 84 -23.40 5.81 4.22
CA LYS A 84 -23.33 6.44 2.91
C LYS A 84 -22.07 6.03 2.13
N SER A 85 -21.05 5.51 2.80
CA SER A 85 -19.84 5.05 2.13
C SER A 85 -20.12 3.81 1.27
N ASP A 86 -19.47 3.71 0.11
CA ASP A 86 -19.55 2.54 -0.78
C ASP A 86 -18.89 1.28 -0.18
N LEU A 87 -18.55 1.29 1.11
CA LEU A 87 -17.89 0.18 1.79
C LEU A 87 -18.86 -0.96 2.13
N GLY A 88 -20.18 -0.69 2.17
CA GLY A 88 -21.21 -1.69 2.47
C GLY A 88 -21.16 -2.21 3.91
N LEU A 89 -20.73 -1.35 4.84
CA LEU A 89 -20.52 -1.67 6.24
C LEU A 89 -21.73 -1.24 7.08
N ASN A 90 -22.19 -2.10 7.99
CA ASN A 90 -23.31 -1.81 8.88
C ASN A 90 -22.79 -1.48 10.28
N PRO A 91 -22.70 -0.20 10.68
CA PRO A 91 -22.29 0.17 12.02
C PRO A 91 -23.33 -0.27 13.06
N SER A 92 -22.84 -0.72 14.22
CA SER A 92 -23.62 -1.08 15.41
C SER A 92 -23.18 -0.19 16.56
N THR A 93 -24.05 0.73 16.96
CA THR A 93 -23.76 1.75 17.98
C THR A 93 -24.14 1.25 19.37
N ASN A 94 -23.17 1.16 20.29
CA ASN A 94 -23.37 0.87 21.71
C ASN A 94 -22.98 2.10 22.54
N GLY A 95 -23.94 3.02 22.74
CA GLY A 95 -23.71 4.25 23.48
C GLY A 95 -22.78 5.21 22.74
N VAL A 96 -21.52 5.31 23.17
CA VAL A 96 -20.49 6.16 22.55
C VAL A 96 -19.64 5.39 21.54
N VAL A 97 -19.57 4.06 21.63
CA VAL A 97 -18.70 3.24 20.77
C VAL A 97 -19.50 2.71 19.58
N ILE A 98 -18.99 2.94 18.38
CA ILE A 98 -19.54 2.41 17.13
C ILE A 98 -18.70 1.21 16.71
N ARG A 99 -19.33 0.04 16.56
CA ARG A 99 -18.68 -1.19 16.10
C ARG A 99 -19.02 -1.45 14.65
N ILE A 100 -18.03 -1.77 13.85
CA ILE A 100 -18.22 -2.14 12.45
C ILE A 100 -17.78 -3.59 12.26
N PRO A 101 -18.73 -4.54 12.21
CA PRO A 101 -18.43 -5.91 11.79
C PRO A 101 -18.13 -5.93 10.29
N LEU A 102 -16.99 -6.52 9.93
CA LEU A 102 -16.63 -6.78 8.55
C LEU A 102 -17.22 -8.12 8.11
N PRO A 103 -17.99 -8.17 7.01
CA PRO A 103 -18.51 -9.43 6.49
C PRO A 103 -17.35 -10.35 6.07
N PRO A 104 -17.49 -11.68 6.26
CA PRO A 104 -16.45 -12.61 5.86
C PRO A 104 -16.28 -12.62 4.34
N LEU A 105 -15.03 -12.62 3.88
CA LEU A 105 -14.74 -12.84 2.46
C LEU A 105 -15.07 -14.29 2.10
N THR A 106 -15.93 -14.48 1.08
CA THR A 106 -16.17 -15.79 0.47
C THR A 106 -14.88 -16.35 -0.14
N GLU A 107 -14.76 -17.67 -0.23
CA GLU A 107 -13.56 -18.33 -0.77
C GLU A 107 -13.26 -17.89 -2.22
N ASP A 108 -14.30 -17.74 -3.04
CA ASP A 108 -14.18 -17.26 -4.41
C ASP A 108 -13.65 -15.82 -4.47
N ARG A 109 -14.08 -14.95 -3.54
CA ARG A 109 -13.58 -13.57 -3.47
C ARG A 109 -12.13 -13.55 -3.03
N ARG A 110 -11.71 -14.40 -2.09
CA ARG A 110 -10.30 -14.53 -1.69
C ARG A 110 -9.43 -14.97 -2.86
N LYS A 111 -9.82 -16.00 -3.62
CA LYS A 111 -9.09 -16.47 -4.81
C LYS A 111 -8.96 -15.37 -5.86
N ALA A 112 -10.02 -14.60 -6.09
CA ALA A 112 -9.97 -13.44 -7.00
C ALA A 112 -9.00 -12.36 -6.52
N LEU A 113 -8.98 -12.04 -5.22
CA LEU A 113 -8.07 -11.04 -4.65
C LEU A 113 -6.61 -11.49 -4.69
N VAL A 114 -6.31 -12.77 -4.46
CA VAL A 114 -4.94 -13.30 -4.62
C VAL A 114 -4.44 -13.08 -6.04
N LYS A 115 -5.29 -13.28 -7.06
CA LYS A 115 -4.92 -13.01 -8.46
C LYS A 115 -4.60 -11.53 -8.70
N VAL A 116 -5.37 -10.61 -8.10
CA VAL A 116 -5.12 -9.17 -8.17
C VAL A 116 -3.79 -8.82 -7.50
N VAL A 117 -3.54 -9.32 -6.30
CA VAL A 117 -2.28 -9.09 -5.56
C VAL A 117 -1.06 -9.58 -6.35
N LYS A 118 -1.14 -10.75 -6.97
CA LYS A 118 -0.08 -11.28 -7.86
C LYS A 118 0.17 -10.38 -9.06
N ASN A 119 -0.89 -9.87 -9.70
CA ASN A 119 -0.76 -8.96 -10.82
C ASN A 119 -0.07 -7.66 -10.40
N GLU A 120 -0.44 -7.08 -9.26
CA GLU A 120 0.21 -5.86 -8.76
C GLU A 120 1.68 -6.07 -8.38
N ALA A 121 2.02 -7.23 -7.80
CA ALA A 121 3.42 -7.58 -7.55
C ALA A 121 4.23 -7.68 -8.85
N GLU A 122 3.65 -8.25 -9.92
CA GLU A 122 4.32 -8.31 -11.21
C GLU A 122 4.48 -6.92 -11.84
N ASN A 123 3.48 -6.04 -11.71
CA ASN A 123 3.60 -4.63 -12.13
C ASN A 123 4.78 -3.94 -11.41
N GLY A 124 4.92 -4.16 -10.10
CA GLY A 124 6.05 -3.66 -9.31
C GLY A 124 7.40 -4.20 -9.80
N ARG A 125 7.48 -5.51 -10.12
CA ARG A 125 8.70 -6.12 -10.67
C ARG A 125 9.04 -5.56 -12.05
N VAL A 126 8.06 -5.37 -12.92
CA VAL A 126 8.25 -4.78 -14.25
C VAL A 126 8.77 -3.34 -14.13
N ALA A 127 8.22 -2.54 -13.21
CA ALA A 127 8.71 -1.19 -12.95
C ALA A 127 10.18 -1.17 -12.53
N ILE A 128 10.58 -2.04 -11.58
CA ILE A 128 11.98 -2.17 -11.14
C ILE A 128 12.90 -2.59 -12.29
N ARG A 129 12.47 -3.55 -13.13
CA ARG A 129 13.25 -4.00 -14.30
C ARG A 129 13.41 -2.90 -15.35
N ASN A 130 12.40 -2.05 -15.53
CA ASN A 130 12.48 -0.89 -16.41
C ASN A 130 13.47 0.14 -15.88
N ILE A 131 13.44 0.46 -14.58
CA ILE A 131 14.42 1.38 -13.96
C ILE A 131 15.85 0.86 -14.14
N ARG A 132 16.08 -0.45 -13.97
CA ARG A 132 17.38 -1.06 -14.25
C ARG A 132 17.80 -0.86 -15.72
N ARG A 133 16.87 -1.03 -16.67
CA ARG A 133 17.16 -0.85 -18.09
C ARG A 133 17.55 0.60 -18.40
N ASP A 134 16.84 1.56 -17.82
CA ASP A 134 17.14 2.99 -17.98
C ASP A 134 18.54 3.30 -17.44
N ALA A 135 18.83 2.90 -16.20
CA ALA A 135 20.13 3.14 -15.57
C ALA A 135 21.30 2.47 -16.33
N ASN A 136 21.10 1.27 -16.86
CA ASN A 136 22.11 0.62 -17.72
C ASN A 136 22.25 1.31 -19.09
N THR A 137 21.21 1.98 -19.58
CA THR A 137 21.28 2.75 -20.83
C THR A 137 22.09 4.03 -20.61
N GLU A 138 21.87 4.73 -19.49
CA GLU A 138 22.65 5.91 -19.10
C GLU A 138 24.14 5.57 -18.93
N ILE A 139 24.48 4.47 -18.25
CA ILE A 139 25.88 4.01 -18.13
C ILE A 139 26.51 3.77 -19.51
N LYS A 140 25.76 3.18 -20.45
CA LYS A 140 26.27 2.93 -21.81
C LYS A 140 26.45 4.22 -22.61
N GLU A 141 25.63 5.23 -22.36
CA GLU A 141 25.78 6.56 -22.96
C GLU A 141 27.02 7.26 -22.41
N GLU A 142 27.21 7.29 -21.09
CA GLU A 142 28.42 7.86 -20.46
C GLU A 142 29.72 7.19 -20.96
N LEU A 143 29.68 5.87 -21.20
CA LEU A 143 30.82 5.13 -21.77
C LEU A 143 31.11 5.53 -23.23
N LYS A 144 30.08 5.79 -24.05
CA LYS A 144 30.25 6.28 -25.42
C LYS A 144 30.82 7.69 -25.45
N GLU A 145 30.41 8.54 -24.51
CA GLU A 145 30.90 9.91 -24.34
C GLU A 145 32.31 9.95 -23.71
N LYS A 146 32.88 8.80 -23.34
CA LYS A 146 34.18 8.65 -22.66
C LYS A 146 34.25 9.41 -21.32
N LEU A 147 33.10 9.59 -20.68
CA LEU A 147 33.02 10.18 -19.33
C LEU A 147 33.45 9.17 -18.26
N ILE A 148 33.32 7.87 -18.56
CA ILE A 148 33.67 6.75 -17.66
C ILE A 148 34.51 5.70 -18.41
N SER A 149 35.32 4.95 -17.65
CA SER A 149 36.08 3.80 -18.16
C SER A 149 35.22 2.53 -18.27
N GLU A 150 35.69 1.54 -19.03
CA GLU A 150 35.00 0.25 -19.20
C GLU A 150 34.91 -0.53 -17.87
N ASP A 151 35.93 -0.43 -17.02
CA ASP A 151 35.95 -1.02 -15.68
C ASP A 151 34.90 -0.37 -14.76
N GLU A 152 34.77 0.96 -14.81
CA GLU A 152 33.77 1.70 -14.05
C GLU A 152 32.35 1.38 -14.52
N ALA A 153 32.12 1.27 -15.82
CA ALA A 153 30.82 0.87 -16.36
C ALA A 153 30.42 -0.53 -15.90
N ARG A 154 31.34 -1.50 -15.94
CA ARG A 154 31.08 -2.87 -15.47
C ARG A 154 30.79 -2.89 -13.96
N ALA A 155 31.53 -2.13 -13.16
CA ALA A 155 31.27 -2.00 -11.73
C ALA A 155 29.92 -1.32 -11.43
N GLY A 156 29.52 -0.34 -12.26
CA GLY A 156 28.23 0.33 -12.21
C GLY A 156 27.07 -0.61 -12.47
N GLU A 157 27.13 -1.39 -13.56
CA GLU A 157 26.13 -2.39 -13.92
C GLU A 157 25.97 -3.47 -12.82
N GLU A 158 27.08 -3.94 -12.23
CA GLU A 158 27.02 -4.94 -11.14
C GLU A 158 26.32 -4.39 -9.89
N LYS A 159 26.58 -3.13 -9.54
CA LYS A 159 25.92 -2.47 -8.40
C LYS A 159 24.43 -2.25 -8.64
N ILE A 160 24.03 -1.83 -9.84
CA ILE A 160 22.61 -1.70 -10.20
C ILE A 160 21.92 -3.07 -10.15
N GLN A 161 22.59 -4.13 -10.61
CA GLN A 161 22.03 -5.48 -10.54
C GLN A 161 21.81 -5.91 -9.09
N LYS A 162 22.77 -5.69 -8.18
CA LYS A 162 22.62 -5.97 -6.74
C LYS A 162 21.45 -5.18 -6.12
N LEU A 163 21.32 -3.90 -6.45
CA LEU A 163 20.18 -3.07 -6.01
C LEU A 163 18.85 -3.65 -6.51
N THR A 164 18.78 -3.99 -7.80
CA THR A 164 17.59 -4.58 -8.42
C THR A 164 17.18 -5.87 -7.71
N ASP A 165 18.14 -6.77 -7.45
CA ASP A 165 17.88 -8.04 -6.78
C ASP A 165 17.39 -7.85 -5.34
N GLN A 166 17.90 -6.84 -4.64
CA GLN A 166 17.42 -6.48 -3.30
C GLN A 166 15.96 -6.02 -3.33
N TYR A 167 15.59 -5.11 -4.24
CA TYR A 167 14.21 -4.62 -4.33
C TYR A 167 13.24 -5.68 -4.84
N ILE A 168 13.66 -6.58 -5.74
CA ILE A 168 12.83 -7.72 -6.17
C ILE A 168 12.52 -8.64 -4.99
N LYS A 169 13.51 -8.93 -4.12
CA LYS A 169 13.29 -9.70 -2.90
C LYS A 169 12.34 -8.99 -1.93
N GLU A 170 12.39 -7.65 -1.85
CA GLU A 170 11.43 -6.89 -1.05
C GLU A 170 10.00 -7.03 -1.61
N VAL A 171 9.82 -6.97 -2.93
CA VAL A 171 8.51 -7.23 -3.57
C VAL A 171 8.00 -8.64 -3.25
N GLU A 172 8.87 -9.65 -3.34
CA GLU A 172 8.53 -11.04 -3.00
C GLU A 172 8.08 -11.18 -1.56
N LYS A 173 8.82 -10.59 -0.62
CA LYS A 173 8.46 -10.61 0.79
C LYS A 173 7.11 -9.95 1.05
N LEU A 174 6.84 -8.81 0.41
CA LEU A 174 5.56 -8.10 0.53
C LEU A 174 4.40 -8.93 -0.05
N LEU A 175 4.64 -9.61 -1.18
CA LEU A 175 3.67 -10.51 -1.80
C LEU A 175 3.33 -11.68 -0.86
N GLU A 176 4.34 -12.38 -0.35
CA GLU A 176 4.17 -13.52 0.55
C GLU A 176 3.41 -13.12 1.83
N MET A 177 3.77 -11.99 2.43
CA MET A 177 3.05 -11.46 3.60
C MET A 177 1.57 -11.21 3.27
N LYS A 178 1.27 -10.60 2.12
CA LYS A 178 -0.10 -10.28 1.73
C LYS A 178 -0.91 -11.52 1.35
N GLU A 179 -0.29 -12.51 0.72
CA GLU A 179 -0.92 -13.80 0.42
C GLU A 179 -1.24 -14.58 1.69
N ALA A 180 -0.30 -14.62 2.64
CA ALA A 180 -0.52 -15.23 3.94
C ALA A 180 -1.67 -14.55 4.69
N ASP A 181 -1.75 -13.21 4.65
CA ASP A 181 -2.87 -12.48 5.24
C ASP A 181 -4.22 -12.84 4.59
N LEU A 182 -4.28 -13.01 3.27
CA LEU A 182 -5.51 -13.40 2.56
C LEU A 182 -5.93 -14.86 2.83
N LEU A 183 -4.97 -15.75 3.05
CA LEU A 183 -5.18 -17.17 3.28
C LEU A 183 -5.39 -17.52 4.76
N SER A 184 -4.87 -16.71 5.68
CA SER A 184 -5.07 -16.88 7.12
C SER A 184 -6.56 -16.70 7.49
N ILE A 185 -7.05 -17.55 8.40
CA ILE A 185 -8.46 -17.65 8.82
C ILE A 185 -8.63 -17.05 10.21
#